data_AF-A0A4P9YAS2-F1
#
_entry.id   AF-A0A4P9YAS2-F1
#
_cell.length_a   1.000
_cell.length_b   1.000
_cell.length_c   1.000
_cell.angle_alpha   90.00
_cell.angle_beta   90.00
_cell.angle_gamma   90.00
#
_symmetry.space_group_name_H-M   'P 1'
#
loop_
_entity.id
_entity.type
_entity.pdbx_description
1 polymer ?
#
loop_
_entity_poly.entity_id
_entity_poly.type
_entity_poly.pdbx_seq_one_letter_code
_entity_poly.pdbx_strand_id
1 'polypeptide(L)'
;MEKISQIQECAPSSFDVPKCQTQEETLRAARLFDEKLKNVKEGFRQFDFLEKQLNEASKNHTTLMNEYSSAQEEYFKEKELFKNQTEKITVEKELFKNQTEKITAVNVTQLSGHVLERYKIANDVEKILSDVDVPMTVLSDTLSFKKPGITVEKMIYPVIVRQNRVDALLSMQSEFDKAPKHFADKFIKKAGFENDTFIAPTFSNNNPNFNEYQDQIATIKNRTEEIKKRTEEIKKLSEEMKSTVLFVKDYEFKDNILSHINRMLVTEDGEKSFIEKVSNFNVVYMNDTQK
;
A
#
# COMPACT_ATOMS: atom_id res chain seq x y z
N MET A 1 1.72 16.60 50.93
CA MET A 1 1.16 16.89 52.27
C MET A 1 2.22 17.39 53.25
N GLU A 2 3.44 16.86 53.23
CA GLU A 2 4.55 17.25 54.11
C GLU A 2 4.89 18.77 54.12
N LYS A 3 4.77 19.45 52.97
CA LYS A 3 5.01 20.90 52.84
C LYS A 3 3.86 21.78 53.38
N ILE A 4 2.63 21.25 53.45
CA ILE A 4 1.48 21.97 54.05
C ILE A 4 1.60 21.95 55.58
N SER A 5 2.11 20.86 56.15
CA SER A 5 2.41 20.76 57.59
C SER A 5 3.48 21.76 58.03
N GLN A 6 4.51 22.01 57.21
CA GLN A 6 5.55 23.02 57.49
C GLN A 6 5.02 24.46 57.53
N ILE A 7 3.96 24.77 56.77
CA ILE A 7 3.30 26.09 56.77
C ILE A 7 2.53 26.31 58.07
N GLN A 8 1.83 25.28 58.58
CA GLN A 8 1.15 25.35 59.88
C GLN A 8 2.14 25.45 61.05
N GLU A 9 3.32 24.84 60.93
CA GLU A 9 4.38 24.90 61.93
C GLU A 9 5.05 26.29 62.05
N CYS A 10 4.93 27.12 61.01
CA CYS A 10 5.46 28.48 61.01
C CYS A 10 4.46 29.55 61.46
N ALA A 11 3.19 29.18 61.68
CA ALA A 11 2.17 30.07 62.23
C ALA A 11 2.29 30.15 63.77
N PRO A 12 2.30 31.34 64.38
CA PRO A 12 2.25 31.44 65.84
C PRO A 12 0.96 30.80 66.37
N SER A 13 1.07 29.83 67.26
CA SER A 13 -0.07 29.14 67.86
C SER A 13 -0.85 30.01 68.86
N SER A 14 -0.23 31.07 69.40
CA SER A 14 -0.87 32.14 70.16
C SER A 14 -0.08 33.46 70.06
N PHE A 15 -0.75 34.59 70.27
CA PHE A 15 -0.12 35.90 70.51
C PHE A 15 0.04 36.14 72.03
N ASP A 16 0.72 35.23 72.73
CA ASP A 16 1.09 35.50 74.12
C ASP A 16 2.34 36.38 74.15
N VAL A 17 2.19 37.61 74.66
CA VAL A 17 3.31 38.53 74.87
C VAL A 17 4.12 38.03 76.07
N PRO A 18 5.35 37.52 75.89
CA PRO A 18 6.15 37.02 77.01
C PRO A 18 6.54 38.19 77.91
N LYS A 19 6.34 38.03 79.22
CA LYS A 19 6.45 39.13 80.19
C LYS A 19 7.87 39.69 80.39
N CYS A 20 8.91 39.11 79.79
CA CYS A 20 10.30 39.62 79.76
C CYS A 20 11.08 38.87 78.66
N GLN A 21 11.24 39.45 77.47
CA GLN A 21 12.26 39.04 76.51
C GLN A 21 13.29 40.16 76.40
N THR A 22 14.57 39.80 76.32
CA THR A 22 15.63 40.78 76.08
C THR A 22 15.56 41.28 74.64
N GLN A 23 16.02 42.51 74.40
CA GLN A 23 16.06 43.10 73.06
C GLN A 23 16.84 42.22 72.06
N GLU A 24 17.86 41.50 72.53
CA GLU A 24 18.66 40.59 71.72
C GLU A 24 17.89 39.32 71.31
N GLU A 25 17.07 38.77 72.21
CA GLU A 25 16.17 37.65 71.89
C GLU A 25 15.10 38.05 70.88
N THR A 26 14.51 39.24 71.03
CA THR A 26 13.54 39.78 70.07
C THR A 26 14.19 39.99 68.69
N LEU A 27 15.41 40.54 68.64
CA LEU A 27 16.14 40.74 67.40
C LEU A 27 16.51 39.41 66.72
N ARG A 28 16.92 38.40 67.51
CA ARG A 28 17.23 37.05 66.99
C ARG A 28 15.97 36.38 66.45
N ALA A 29 14.83 36.49 67.13
CA ALA A 29 13.56 35.96 66.66
C ALA A 29 13.09 36.64 65.37
N ALA A 30 13.23 37.97 65.26
CA ALA A 30 12.89 38.72 64.05
C ALA A 30 13.76 38.29 62.84
N ARG A 31 15.07 38.14 63.03
CA ARG A 31 15.98 37.64 61.97
C ARG A 31 15.62 36.22 61.53
N LEU A 32 15.29 35.34 62.47
CA LEU A 32 14.87 33.97 62.17
C LEU A 32 13.55 33.95 61.38
N PHE A 33 12.61 34.82 61.73
CA PHE A 33 11.34 34.97 61.00
C PHE A 33 11.58 35.49 59.57
N ASP A 34 12.41 36.51 59.39
CA ASP A 34 12.77 37.06 58.08
C ASP A 34 13.45 36.02 57.19
N GLU A 35 14.36 35.21 57.75
CA GLU A 35 15.02 34.13 57.03
C GLU A 35 14.02 33.03 56.62
N LYS A 36 13.13 32.61 57.54
CA LYS A 36 12.04 31.68 57.23
C LYS A 36 11.13 32.23 56.13
N LEU A 37 10.76 33.50 56.20
CA LEU A 37 9.93 34.16 55.19
C LEU A 37 10.62 34.22 53.83
N LYS A 38 11.94 34.48 53.80
CA LYS A 38 12.74 34.45 52.57
C LYS A 38 12.75 33.05 51.94
N ASN A 39 12.94 32.00 52.74
CA ASN A 39 12.91 30.62 52.27
C ASN A 39 11.53 30.22 51.74
N VAL A 40 10.46 30.66 52.41
CA VAL A 40 9.08 30.45 51.93
C VAL A 40 8.84 31.15 50.60
N LYS A 41 9.25 32.42 50.47
CA LYS A 41 9.15 33.18 49.20
C LYS A 41 9.92 32.51 48.07
N GLU A 42 11.11 32.00 48.34
CA GLU A 42 11.90 31.27 47.34
C GLU A 42 11.23 29.94 46.97
N GLY A 43 10.66 29.23 47.95
CA GLY A 43 9.86 28.03 47.71
C GLY A 43 8.65 28.27 46.79
N PHE A 44 7.93 29.38 46.99
CA PHE A 44 6.83 29.78 46.09
C PHE A 44 7.32 30.05 44.66
N ARG A 45 8.47 30.74 44.50
CA ARG A 45 9.04 30.99 43.15
C ARG A 45 9.43 29.71 42.44
N GLN A 46 10.04 28.77 43.15
CA GLN A 46 10.40 27.46 42.59
C GLN A 46 9.15 26.66 42.21
N PHE A 47 8.10 26.72 43.04
CA PHE A 47 6.82 26.09 42.73
C PHE A 47 6.19 26.66 41.45
N ASP A 48 6.08 27.99 41.33
CA ASP A 48 5.53 28.66 40.13
C ASP A 48 6.33 28.30 38.87
N PHE A 49 7.66 28.17 38.99
CA PHE A 49 8.52 27.76 37.89
C PHE A 49 8.27 26.32 37.45
N LEU A 50 8.18 25.38 38.40
CA LEU A 50 7.90 23.98 38.12
C LEU A 50 6.49 23.78 37.52
N GLU A 51 5.51 24.52 38.02
CA GLU A 51 4.14 24.52 37.49
C GLU A 51 4.12 24.98 36.03
N LYS A 52 4.87 26.04 35.68
CA LYS A 52 5.03 26.49 34.28
C LYS A 52 5.67 25.42 33.40
N GLN A 53 6.76 24.81 33.84
CA GLN A 53 7.42 23.73 33.07
C GLN A 53 6.50 22.52 32.86
N LEU A 54 5.73 22.14 33.88
CA LEU A 54 4.77 21.04 33.77
C LEU A 54 3.65 21.38 32.77
N ASN A 55 3.13 22.61 32.81
CA ASN A 55 2.13 23.09 31.86
C ASN A 55 2.65 23.12 30.41
N GLU A 56 3.91 23.52 30.20
CA GLU A 56 4.55 23.47 28.87
C GLU A 56 4.75 22.03 28.38
N ALA A 57 5.23 21.13 29.24
CA ALA A 57 5.39 19.72 28.92
C ALA A 57 4.05 19.06 28.55
N SER A 58 2.99 19.35 29.31
CA SER A 58 1.63 18.86 29.04
C SER A 58 1.07 19.37 27.71
N LYS A 59 1.28 20.66 27.38
CA LYS A 59 0.91 21.24 26.07
C LYS A 59 1.66 20.55 24.94
N ASN A 60 2.98 20.38 25.07
CA ASN A 60 3.81 19.71 24.08
C ASN A 60 3.35 18.26 23.85
N HIS A 61 3.06 17.53 24.93
CA HIS A 61 2.51 16.17 24.85
C HIS A 61 1.20 16.15 24.05
N THR A 62 0.27 17.07 24.33
CA THR A 62 -1.02 17.16 23.62
C THR A 62 -0.83 17.46 22.14
N THR A 63 0.04 18.42 21.79
CA THR A 63 0.37 18.74 20.40
C THR A 63 0.96 17.53 19.66
N LEU A 64 1.89 16.82 20.29
CA LEU A 64 2.53 15.64 19.69
C LEU A 64 1.54 14.47 19.52
N MET A 65 0.60 14.28 20.43
CA MET A 65 -0.46 13.28 20.27
C MET A 65 -1.38 13.59 19.09
N ASN A 66 -1.69 14.88 18.87
CA ASN A 66 -2.45 15.30 17.68
C ASN A 66 -1.65 15.03 16.40
N GLU A 67 -0.37 15.36 16.39
CA GLU A 67 0.52 15.10 15.24
C GLU A 67 0.63 13.60 14.93
N TYR A 68 0.81 12.77 15.96
CA TYR A 68 0.80 11.32 15.86
C TYR A 68 -0.50 10.82 15.22
N SER A 69 -1.65 11.33 15.71
CA SER A 69 -2.97 10.95 15.19
C SER A 69 -3.13 11.34 13.71
N SER A 70 -2.70 12.54 13.34
CA SER A 70 -2.70 12.98 11.94
C SER A 70 -1.80 12.13 11.04
N ALA A 71 -0.58 11.79 11.49
CA ALA A 71 0.32 10.92 10.74
C ALA A 71 -0.25 9.51 10.56
N GLN A 72 -0.92 8.99 11.59
CA GLN A 72 -1.58 7.70 11.55
C GLN A 72 -2.76 7.70 10.57
N GLU A 73 -3.59 8.74 10.57
CA GLU A 73 -4.68 8.91 9.60
C GLU A 73 -4.16 8.97 8.16
N GLU A 74 -3.07 9.72 7.92
CA GLU A 74 -2.44 9.80 6.59
C GLU A 74 -1.94 8.43 6.13
N TYR A 75 -1.26 7.69 7.01
CA TYR A 75 -0.83 6.33 6.71
C TYR A 75 -2.01 5.42 6.32
N PHE A 76 -3.11 5.46 7.06
CA PHE A 76 -4.28 4.64 6.75
C PHE A 76 -4.94 5.01 5.43
N LYS A 77 -5.05 6.30 5.11
CA LYS A 77 -5.54 6.78 3.81
C LYS A 77 -4.67 6.28 2.67
N GLU A 78 -3.34 6.38 2.80
CA GLU A 78 -2.42 5.93 1.77
C GLU A 78 -2.45 4.41 1.61
N LYS A 79 -2.53 3.66 2.72
CA LYS A 79 -2.71 2.20 2.72
C LYS A 79 -3.98 1.78 1.99
N GLU A 80 -5.09 2.48 2.22
CA GLU A 80 -6.35 2.21 1.55
C GLU A 80 -6.28 2.55 0.06
N LEU A 81 -5.69 3.71 -0.29
CA LEU A 81 -5.45 4.10 -1.67
C LEU A 81 -4.61 3.06 -2.43
N PHE A 82 -3.53 2.58 -1.81
CA PHE A 82 -2.67 1.54 -2.36
C PHE A 82 -3.44 0.25 -2.61
N LYS A 83 -4.24 -0.21 -1.62
CA LYS A 83 -5.08 -1.40 -1.78
C LYS A 83 -6.09 -1.24 -2.91
N ASN A 84 -6.76 -0.11 -3.01
CA ASN A 84 -7.73 0.17 -4.07
C ASN A 84 -7.06 0.14 -5.45
N GLN A 85 -5.85 0.66 -5.58
CA GLN A 85 -5.07 0.55 -6.82
C GLN A 85 -4.74 -0.91 -7.16
N THR A 86 -4.31 -1.71 -6.17
CA THR A 86 -4.05 -3.15 -6.40
C THR A 86 -5.31 -3.94 -6.78
N GLU A 87 -6.46 -3.54 -6.27
CA GLU A 87 -7.75 -4.14 -6.62
C GLU A 87 -8.16 -3.76 -8.04
N LYS A 88 -7.96 -2.51 -8.47
CA LYS A 88 -8.20 -2.08 -9.86
C LYS A 88 -7.45 -2.94 -10.89
N ILE A 89 -6.19 -3.30 -10.62
CA ILE A 89 -5.40 -4.24 -11.44
C ILE A 89 -6.16 -5.56 -11.64
N THR A 90 -6.86 -6.00 -10.59
CA THR A 90 -7.57 -7.27 -10.57
C THR A 90 -8.96 -7.17 -11.20
N VAL A 91 -9.63 -6.00 -11.13
CA VAL A 91 -11.03 -5.79 -11.56
C VAL A 91 -11.15 -5.33 -13.02
N GLU A 92 -10.22 -4.54 -13.56
CA GLU A 92 -10.27 -4.18 -15.00
C GLU A 92 -10.27 -5.43 -15.90
N LYS A 93 -9.74 -6.54 -15.37
CA LYS A 93 -9.85 -7.90 -15.91
C LYS A 93 -11.28 -8.41 -16.16
N GLU A 94 -12.24 -8.15 -15.27
CA GLU A 94 -13.62 -8.65 -15.45
C GLU A 94 -14.35 -7.97 -16.61
N LEU A 95 -13.98 -6.72 -16.90
CA LEU A 95 -14.53 -6.00 -18.05
C LEU A 95 -14.01 -6.58 -19.38
N PHE A 96 -12.71 -6.92 -19.45
CA PHE A 96 -12.11 -7.55 -20.62
C PHE A 96 -12.61 -8.99 -20.82
N LYS A 97 -12.71 -9.79 -19.76
CA LYS A 97 -13.21 -11.18 -19.82
C LYS A 97 -14.65 -11.28 -20.32
N ASN A 98 -15.53 -10.36 -19.91
CA ASN A 98 -16.93 -10.31 -20.34
C ASN A 98 -17.08 -9.98 -21.84
N GLN A 99 -16.12 -9.29 -22.44
CA GLN A 99 -16.08 -9.07 -23.89
C GLN A 99 -15.66 -10.36 -24.63
N THR A 100 -14.67 -11.09 -24.11
CA THR A 100 -14.20 -12.36 -24.70
C THR A 100 -15.24 -13.50 -24.60
N GLU A 101 -15.97 -13.60 -23.49
CA GLU A 101 -17.02 -14.61 -23.30
C GLU A 101 -18.23 -14.38 -24.24
N LYS A 102 -18.60 -13.12 -24.50
CA LYS A 102 -19.61 -12.78 -25.51
C LYS A 102 -19.21 -13.19 -26.92
N ILE A 103 -17.92 -13.11 -27.27
CA ILE A 103 -17.38 -13.54 -28.56
C ILE A 103 -17.40 -15.08 -28.68
N THR A 104 -17.15 -15.79 -27.58
CA THR A 104 -17.09 -17.26 -27.56
C THR A 104 -18.48 -17.90 -27.75
N ALA A 105 -19.54 -17.29 -27.19
CA ALA A 105 -20.92 -17.77 -27.33
C ALA A 105 -21.47 -17.66 -28.77
N VAL A 106 -21.00 -16.69 -29.56
CA VAL A 106 -21.39 -16.53 -30.97
C VAL A 106 -20.80 -17.64 -31.85
N ASN A 107 -19.60 -18.13 -31.53
CA ASN A 107 -18.88 -19.14 -32.31
C ASN A 107 -19.46 -20.56 -32.20
N VAL A 108 -19.93 -20.99 -31.02
CA VAL A 108 -20.44 -22.36 -30.84
C VAL A 108 -21.73 -22.59 -31.64
N THR A 109 -22.52 -21.53 -31.86
CA THR A 109 -23.80 -21.62 -32.56
C THR A 109 -23.63 -21.69 -34.08
N GLN A 110 -22.57 -21.08 -34.64
CA GLN A 110 -22.30 -21.04 -36.09
C GLN A 110 -21.48 -22.22 -36.62
N LEU A 111 -20.73 -22.93 -35.77
CA LEU A 111 -19.93 -24.10 -36.18
C LEU A 111 -20.76 -25.35 -36.53
N SER A 112 -22.07 -25.35 -36.27
CA SER A 112 -22.98 -26.47 -36.57
C SER A 112 -23.64 -26.41 -37.97
N GLY A 113 -23.41 -25.32 -38.73
CA GLY A 113 -24.02 -25.06 -40.03
C GLY A 113 -23.09 -25.34 -41.23
N HIS A 114 -23.63 -26.03 -42.23
CA HIS A 114 -23.10 -26.37 -43.56
C HIS A 114 -21.81 -25.70 -44.10
N VAL A 115 -21.04 -26.53 -44.83
CA VAL A 115 -19.75 -26.32 -45.54
C VAL A 115 -19.61 -25.01 -46.35
N LEU A 116 -20.69 -24.34 -46.72
CA LEU A 116 -20.65 -23.03 -47.39
C LEU A 116 -20.26 -21.86 -46.45
N GLU A 117 -20.42 -22.01 -45.13
CA GLU A 117 -20.06 -20.97 -44.14
C GLU A 117 -18.54 -20.87 -43.88
N ARG A 118 -17.74 -21.85 -44.33
CA ARG A 118 -16.29 -21.89 -44.08
C ARG A 118 -15.49 -20.73 -44.71
N TYR A 119 -16.05 -20.06 -45.72
CA TYR A 119 -15.46 -18.86 -46.32
C TYR A 119 -15.81 -17.56 -45.56
N LYS A 120 -16.88 -17.53 -44.77
CA LYS A 120 -17.15 -16.43 -43.82
C LYS A 120 -16.22 -16.48 -42.61
N ILE A 121 -15.85 -17.69 -42.16
CA ILE A 121 -14.94 -17.91 -41.03
C ILE A 121 -13.55 -17.26 -41.24
N ALA A 122 -13.07 -17.13 -42.49
CA ALA A 122 -11.80 -16.43 -42.75
C ALA A 122 -11.89 -14.93 -42.38
N ASN A 123 -13.03 -14.29 -42.70
CA ASN A 123 -13.30 -12.90 -42.32
C ASN A 123 -13.64 -12.76 -40.84
N ASP A 124 -14.31 -13.75 -40.24
CA ASP A 124 -14.65 -13.71 -38.82
C ASP A 124 -13.44 -13.99 -37.93
N VAL A 125 -12.47 -14.80 -38.36
CA VAL A 125 -11.19 -15.01 -37.64
C VAL A 125 -10.33 -13.74 -37.69
N GLU A 126 -10.22 -13.07 -38.85
CA GLU A 126 -9.57 -11.73 -38.91
C GLU A 126 -10.25 -10.72 -38.00
N LYS A 127 -11.58 -10.76 -37.89
CA LYS A 127 -12.37 -9.88 -37.01
C LYS A 127 -12.27 -10.26 -35.52
N ILE A 128 -12.18 -11.54 -35.19
CA ILE A 128 -11.95 -12.06 -33.83
C ILE A 128 -10.53 -11.69 -33.37
N LEU A 129 -9.56 -11.73 -34.27
CA LEU A 129 -8.16 -11.46 -33.99
C LEU A 129 -7.79 -9.98 -33.97
N SER A 130 -8.63 -9.11 -34.53
CA SER A 130 -8.56 -7.66 -34.28
C SER A 130 -9.12 -7.26 -32.91
N ASP A 131 -9.93 -8.12 -32.29
CA ASP A 131 -10.63 -7.86 -31.02
C ASP A 131 -9.92 -8.51 -29.81
N VAL A 132 -9.05 -9.51 -30.03
CA VAL A 132 -8.05 -9.95 -29.04
C VAL A 132 -6.85 -9.03 -29.26
N ASP A 133 -6.44 -8.28 -28.24
CA ASP A 133 -5.40 -7.22 -28.30
C ASP A 133 -3.96 -7.74 -28.58
N VAL A 134 -3.84 -8.89 -29.27
CA VAL A 134 -2.60 -9.39 -29.85
C VAL A 134 -2.35 -8.60 -31.14
N PRO A 135 -1.18 -7.97 -31.33
CA PRO A 135 -0.95 -7.12 -32.50
C PRO A 135 -1.17 -7.91 -33.81
N MET A 136 -1.99 -7.36 -34.72
CA MET A 136 -2.29 -7.95 -36.04
C MET A 136 -1.03 -8.33 -36.85
N THR A 137 0.10 -7.67 -36.61
CA THR A 137 1.41 -7.96 -37.22
C THR A 137 2.07 -9.26 -36.72
N VAL A 138 1.64 -9.79 -35.57
CA VAL A 138 2.03 -11.12 -35.08
C VAL A 138 1.27 -12.21 -35.86
N LEU A 139 0.03 -11.91 -36.28
CA LEU A 139 -0.93 -12.86 -36.82
C LEU A 139 -0.97 -12.94 -38.35
N SER A 140 -0.64 -11.85 -39.06
CA SER A 140 -0.58 -11.83 -40.53
C SER A 140 0.40 -12.87 -41.10
N ASP A 141 1.51 -13.10 -40.40
CA ASP A 141 2.53 -14.06 -40.81
C ASP A 141 2.09 -15.51 -40.54
N THR A 142 1.26 -15.75 -39.51
CA THR A 142 0.78 -17.09 -39.15
C THR A 142 -0.41 -17.57 -39.99
N LEU A 143 -1.18 -16.66 -40.59
CA LEU A 143 -2.42 -16.97 -41.32
C LEU A 143 -2.29 -16.98 -42.85
N SER A 144 -1.13 -16.62 -43.41
CA SER A 144 -0.91 -16.65 -44.85
C SER A 144 -0.89 -18.09 -45.39
N PHE A 145 -2.03 -18.57 -45.89
CA PHE A 145 -2.13 -19.91 -46.50
C PHE A 145 -2.38 -19.85 -48.01
N LYS A 146 -1.53 -20.54 -48.77
CA LYS A 146 -1.82 -20.90 -50.17
C LYS A 146 -3.02 -21.86 -50.23
N LYS A 147 -3.85 -21.68 -51.27
CA LYS A 147 -5.04 -22.51 -51.55
C LYS A 147 -4.68 -24.01 -51.52
N PRO A 148 -5.35 -24.87 -50.71
CA PRO A 148 -5.00 -26.28 -50.65
C PRO A 148 -5.32 -27.01 -51.97
N GLY A 149 -4.50 -27.99 -52.34
CA GLY A 149 -4.76 -28.91 -53.45
C GLY A 149 -5.87 -29.93 -53.13
N ILE A 150 -6.37 -30.60 -54.16
CA ILE A 150 -7.66 -31.32 -54.25
C ILE A 150 -7.78 -32.63 -53.42
N THR A 151 -6.76 -33.03 -52.65
CA THR A 151 -6.80 -34.30 -51.87
C THR A 151 -7.34 -34.10 -50.45
N VAL A 152 -8.10 -35.08 -49.93
CA VAL A 152 -8.75 -35.02 -48.61
C VAL A 152 -7.76 -34.79 -47.46
N GLU A 153 -6.57 -35.39 -47.50
CA GLU A 153 -5.47 -35.10 -46.55
C GLU A 153 -5.05 -33.62 -46.56
N LYS A 154 -4.98 -32.99 -47.75
CA LYS A 154 -4.67 -31.56 -47.89
C LYS A 154 -5.80 -30.66 -47.40
N MET A 155 -7.02 -31.17 -47.25
CA MET A 155 -8.15 -30.44 -46.66
C MET A 155 -8.23 -30.58 -45.13
N ILE A 156 -7.84 -31.74 -44.57
CA ILE A 156 -7.93 -32.01 -43.13
C ILE A 156 -6.76 -31.38 -42.37
N TYR A 157 -5.55 -31.42 -42.94
CA TYR A 157 -4.34 -30.89 -42.29
C TYR A 157 -4.47 -29.40 -41.88
N PRO A 158 -4.98 -28.48 -42.72
CA PRO A 158 -5.21 -27.09 -42.32
C PRO A 158 -6.22 -26.93 -41.18
N VAL A 159 -7.18 -27.84 -41.03
CA VAL A 159 -8.20 -27.79 -39.98
C VAL A 159 -7.60 -28.19 -38.63
N ILE A 160 -6.81 -29.28 -38.59
CA ILE A 160 -6.12 -29.73 -37.37
C ILE A 160 -5.14 -28.66 -36.89
N VAL A 161 -4.36 -28.08 -37.81
CA VAL A 161 -3.41 -26.99 -37.48
C VAL A 161 -4.14 -25.77 -36.92
N ARG A 162 -5.32 -25.41 -37.47
CA ARG A 162 -6.14 -24.31 -36.93
C ARG A 162 -6.64 -24.61 -35.52
N GLN A 163 -7.17 -25.81 -35.28
CA GLN A 163 -7.68 -26.18 -33.96
C GLN A 163 -6.58 -26.12 -32.89
N ASN A 164 -5.42 -26.70 -33.17
CA ASN A 164 -4.28 -26.69 -32.25
C ASN A 164 -3.80 -25.27 -31.92
N ARG A 165 -3.83 -24.36 -32.89
CA ARG A 165 -3.47 -22.94 -32.68
C ARG A 165 -4.48 -22.23 -31.80
N VAL A 166 -5.78 -22.46 -32.02
CA VAL A 166 -6.84 -21.88 -31.17
C VAL A 166 -6.71 -22.38 -29.74
N ASP A 167 -6.53 -23.69 -29.54
CA ASP A 167 -6.39 -24.27 -28.21
C ASP A 167 -5.14 -23.76 -27.48
N ALA A 168 -4.04 -23.57 -28.21
CA ALA A 168 -2.80 -22.98 -27.69
C ALA A 168 -3.00 -21.51 -27.29
N LEU A 169 -3.66 -20.69 -28.12
CA LEU A 169 -3.96 -19.30 -27.82
C LEU A 169 -4.88 -19.17 -26.60
N LEU A 170 -5.93 -20.00 -26.49
CA LEU A 170 -6.81 -20.04 -25.33
C LEU A 170 -6.05 -20.41 -24.04
N SER A 171 -5.11 -21.36 -24.14
CA SER A 171 -4.28 -21.74 -23.01
C SER A 171 -3.34 -20.60 -22.59
N MET A 172 -2.69 -19.93 -23.55
CA MET A 172 -1.87 -18.75 -23.29
C MET A 172 -2.67 -17.63 -22.65
N GLN A 173 -3.88 -17.36 -23.16
CA GLN A 173 -4.78 -16.35 -22.58
C GLN A 173 -5.09 -16.67 -21.11
N SER A 174 -5.38 -17.94 -20.79
CA SER A 174 -5.63 -18.35 -19.40
C SER A 174 -4.43 -18.11 -18.47
N GLU A 175 -3.20 -18.24 -18.98
CA GLU A 175 -1.99 -17.89 -18.22
C GLU A 175 -1.79 -16.37 -18.10
N PHE A 176 -2.07 -15.61 -19.16
CA PHE A 176 -2.08 -14.14 -19.11
C PHE A 176 -3.07 -13.60 -18.10
N ASP A 177 -4.26 -14.21 -18.02
CA ASP A 177 -5.30 -13.80 -17.08
C ASP A 177 -4.86 -13.94 -15.61
N LYS A 178 -3.86 -14.78 -15.31
CA LYS A 178 -3.32 -14.94 -13.94
C LYS A 178 -2.33 -13.86 -13.57
N ALA A 179 -1.66 -13.26 -14.55
CA ALA A 179 -0.54 -12.37 -14.31
C ALA A 179 -0.91 -11.04 -13.60
N PRO A 180 -2.03 -10.34 -13.91
CA PRO A 180 -2.43 -9.14 -13.16
C PRO A 180 -2.57 -9.39 -11.66
N LYS A 181 -3.25 -10.48 -11.29
CA LYS A 181 -3.41 -10.89 -9.89
C LYS A 181 -2.06 -11.22 -9.25
N HIS A 182 -1.20 -11.96 -9.96
CA HIS A 182 0.14 -12.27 -9.47
C HIS A 182 0.95 -10.99 -9.15
N PHE A 183 0.93 -10.00 -10.03
CA PHE A 183 1.63 -8.74 -9.80
C PHE A 183 1.00 -7.91 -8.67
N ALA A 184 -0.33 -7.85 -8.58
CA ALA A 184 -1.02 -7.22 -7.44
C ALA A 184 -0.60 -7.87 -6.11
N ASP A 185 -0.61 -9.21 -6.04
CA ASP A 185 -0.19 -9.96 -4.85
C ASP A 185 1.29 -9.70 -4.51
N LYS A 186 2.16 -9.59 -5.52
CA LYS A 186 3.58 -9.26 -5.35
C LYS A 186 3.77 -7.86 -4.75
N PHE A 187 3.02 -6.86 -5.20
CA PHE A 187 3.03 -5.51 -4.64
C PHE A 187 2.46 -5.46 -3.22
N ILE A 188 1.36 -6.17 -2.94
CA ILE A 188 0.80 -6.28 -1.59
C ILE A 188 1.80 -6.91 -0.62
N LYS A 189 2.47 -7.99 -1.04
CA LYS A 189 3.51 -8.65 -0.23
C LYS A 189 4.73 -7.76 -0.02
N LYS A 190 5.16 -7.02 -1.06
CA LYS A 190 6.24 -6.02 -0.95
C LYS A 190 5.85 -4.87 -0.03
N ALA A 191 4.57 -4.51 0.00
CA ALA A 191 4.03 -3.51 0.90
C ALA A 191 4.04 -3.97 2.36
N GLY A 192 4.01 -5.27 2.67
CA GLY A 192 4.28 -5.81 4.02
C GLY A 192 3.36 -5.29 5.13
N PHE A 193 2.12 -4.93 4.78
CA PHE A 193 1.16 -4.30 5.69
C PHE A 193 0.80 -5.14 6.92
N GLU A 194 1.02 -6.45 6.87
CA GLU A 194 0.83 -7.40 7.97
C GLU A 194 1.80 -7.18 9.13
N ASN A 195 2.95 -6.54 8.87
CA ASN A 195 3.96 -6.25 9.89
C ASN A 195 3.74 -4.87 10.54
N ASP A 196 2.87 -4.03 9.98
CA ASP A 196 2.65 -2.66 10.46
C ASP A 196 1.71 -2.65 11.69
N THR A 197 2.27 -2.45 12.89
CA THR A 197 1.52 -2.35 14.15
C THR A 197 1.57 -0.94 14.74
N PHE A 198 0.78 -0.03 14.18
CA PHE A 198 0.64 1.33 14.71
C PHE A 198 -0.47 1.41 15.75
N ILE A 199 -0.17 0.97 16.96
CA ILE A 199 -1.07 1.12 18.11
C ILE A 199 -0.77 2.46 18.78
N ALA A 200 -1.79 3.26 19.04
CA ALA A 200 -1.63 4.50 19.80
C ALA A 200 -0.97 4.18 21.16
N PRO A 201 0.13 4.86 21.52
CA PRO A 201 0.75 4.61 22.81
C PRO A 201 -0.24 4.96 23.93
N THR A 202 -0.42 4.03 24.86
CA THR A 202 -1.23 4.24 26.05
C THR A 202 -0.33 4.66 27.19
N PHE A 203 -0.62 5.81 27.78
CA PHE A 203 0.11 6.35 28.91
C PHE A 203 -0.77 6.33 30.15
N SER A 204 -0.16 6.04 31.31
CA SER A 204 -0.86 6.15 32.59
C SER A 204 -1.10 7.64 32.89
N ASN A 205 -2.37 8.04 32.92
CA ASN A 205 -2.78 9.43 33.17
C ASN A 205 -2.90 9.77 34.67
N ASN A 206 -2.52 8.85 35.57
CA ASN A 206 -2.61 9.07 37.01
C ASN A 206 -1.46 9.95 37.50
N ASN A 207 -1.60 11.26 37.30
CA ASN A 207 -0.70 12.32 37.79
C ASN A 207 0.78 12.13 37.40
N PRO A 208 1.09 12.11 36.09
CA PRO A 208 2.45 11.93 35.62
C PRO A 208 3.38 13.04 36.12
N ASN A 209 4.56 12.64 36.55
CA ASN A 209 5.64 13.55 36.90
C ASN A 209 6.36 14.07 35.64
N PHE A 210 7.24 15.05 35.81
CA PHE A 210 7.94 15.69 34.71
C PHE A 210 8.78 14.72 33.86
N ASN A 211 9.48 13.77 34.48
CA ASN A 211 10.29 12.79 33.75
C ASN A 211 9.42 11.84 32.94
N GLU A 212 8.27 11.44 33.49
CA GLU A 212 7.29 10.63 32.75
C GLU A 212 6.79 11.38 31.50
N TYR A 213 6.52 12.69 31.59
CA TYR A 213 6.19 13.49 30.40
C TYR A 213 7.32 13.52 29.37
N GLN A 214 8.59 13.60 29.79
CA GLN A 214 9.72 13.58 28.86
C GLN A 214 9.82 12.26 28.11
N ASP A 215 9.65 11.13 28.80
CA ASP A 215 9.67 9.80 28.20
C ASP A 215 8.49 9.59 27.24
N GLN A 216 7.30 10.07 27.63
CA GLN A 216 6.12 10.06 26.77
C GLN A 216 6.34 10.87 25.49
N ILE A 217 6.87 12.10 25.62
CA ILE A 217 7.19 12.98 24.49
C ILE A 217 8.19 12.31 23.53
N ALA A 218 9.26 11.70 24.05
CA ALA A 218 10.25 11.01 23.23
C ALA A 218 9.64 9.81 22.49
N THR A 219 8.80 9.04 23.19
CA THR A 219 8.10 7.88 22.61
C THR A 219 7.16 8.30 21.48
N ILE A 220 6.35 9.36 21.69
CA ILE A 220 5.42 9.86 20.67
C ILE A 220 6.20 10.35 19.45
N LYS A 221 7.28 11.12 19.64
CA LYS A 221 8.11 11.62 18.54
C LYS A 221 8.67 10.49 17.68
N ASN A 222 9.29 9.49 18.31
CA ASN A 222 9.89 8.37 17.58
C ASN A 222 8.82 7.61 16.78
N ARG A 223 7.66 7.31 17.38
CA ARG A 223 6.57 6.63 16.68
C ARG A 223 5.99 7.45 15.54
N THR A 224 5.85 8.76 15.72
CA THR A 224 5.38 9.66 14.65
C THR A 224 6.35 9.65 13.47
N GLU A 225 7.67 9.68 13.72
CA GLU A 225 8.69 9.60 12.66
C GLU A 225 8.68 8.24 11.94
N GLU A 226 8.53 7.14 12.68
CA GLU A 226 8.38 5.80 12.11
C GLU A 226 7.16 5.71 11.18
N ILE A 227 6.00 6.24 11.61
CA ILE A 227 4.78 6.29 10.79
C ILE A 227 5.00 7.12 9.53
N LYS A 228 5.54 8.34 9.66
CA LYS A 228 5.79 9.22 8.51
C LYS A 228 6.73 8.58 7.50
N LYS A 229 7.82 7.96 7.97
CA LYS A 229 8.76 7.23 7.10
C LYS A 229 8.02 6.10 6.37
N ARG A 230 7.21 5.34 7.09
CA ARG A 230 6.43 4.25 6.50
C ARG A 230 5.44 4.74 5.45
N THR A 231 4.73 5.83 5.72
CA THR A 231 3.84 6.48 4.75
C THR A 231 4.56 6.81 3.45
N GLU A 232 5.77 7.39 3.53
CA GLU A 232 6.57 7.72 2.34
C GLU A 232 7.07 6.48 1.58
N GLU A 233 7.38 5.38 2.27
CA GLU A 233 7.70 4.11 1.62
C GLU A 233 6.51 3.57 0.82
N ILE A 234 5.29 3.64 1.37
CA ILE A 234 4.07 3.21 0.67
C ILE A 234 3.76 4.12 -0.51
N LYS A 235 3.90 5.44 -0.38
CA LYS A 235 3.75 6.38 -1.51
C LYS A 235 4.72 6.06 -2.64
N LYS A 236 5.99 5.80 -2.33
CA LYS A 236 6.98 5.40 -3.35
C LYS A 236 6.60 4.09 -4.03
N LEU A 237 6.11 3.11 -3.27
CA LEU A 237 5.67 1.84 -3.81
C LEU A 237 4.42 2.00 -4.69
N SER A 238 3.51 2.90 -4.31
CA SER A 238 2.31 3.30 -5.08
C SER A 238 2.71 3.89 -6.43
N GLU A 239 3.69 4.81 -6.45
CA GLU A 239 4.20 5.40 -7.69
C GLU A 239 5.01 4.40 -8.54
N GLU A 240 5.80 3.52 -7.92
CA GLU A 240 6.45 2.41 -8.61
C GLU A 240 5.41 1.54 -9.32
N MET A 241 4.33 1.16 -8.63
CA MET A 241 3.26 0.35 -9.20
C MET A 241 2.59 1.02 -10.41
N LYS A 242 2.27 2.32 -10.33
CA LYS A 242 1.67 3.08 -11.45
C LYS A 242 2.59 3.20 -12.66
N SER A 243 3.89 3.40 -12.42
CA SER A 243 4.88 3.64 -13.48
C SER A 243 5.43 2.36 -14.10
N THR A 244 5.27 1.21 -13.43
CA THR A 244 5.80 -0.06 -13.91
C THR A 244 4.93 -0.62 -15.04
N VAL A 245 5.53 -0.77 -16.21
CA VAL A 245 4.97 -1.57 -17.31
C VAL A 245 5.48 -2.99 -17.16
N LEU A 246 4.57 -3.95 -17.02
CA LEU A 246 4.90 -5.35 -16.76
C LEU A 246 4.80 -6.15 -18.05
N PHE A 247 5.93 -6.67 -18.50
CA PHE A 247 6.02 -7.49 -19.71
C PHE A 247 5.98 -8.98 -19.39
N VAL A 248 5.62 -9.80 -20.38
CA VAL A 248 5.62 -11.27 -20.24
C VAL A 248 7.00 -11.80 -19.88
N LYS A 249 8.07 -11.24 -20.44
CA LYS A 249 9.45 -11.62 -20.12
C LYS A 249 9.82 -11.46 -18.64
N ASP A 250 9.11 -10.57 -17.93
CA ASP A 250 9.30 -10.27 -16.51
C ASP A 250 8.37 -11.09 -15.60
N TYR A 251 7.44 -11.84 -16.20
CA TYR A 251 6.55 -12.75 -15.49
C TYR A 251 7.28 -14.04 -15.10
N GLU A 252 7.23 -14.39 -13.82
CA GLU A 252 7.93 -15.55 -13.26
C GLU A 252 7.47 -16.89 -13.88
N PHE A 253 6.23 -16.94 -14.39
CA PHE A 253 5.66 -18.12 -15.05
C PHE A 253 5.61 -18.00 -16.58
N LYS A 254 6.46 -17.16 -17.18
CA LYS A 254 6.51 -16.97 -18.65
C LYS A 254 6.71 -18.28 -19.42
N ASP A 255 7.45 -19.24 -18.87
CA ASP A 255 7.71 -20.50 -19.54
C ASP A 255 6.43 -21.31 -19.77
N ASN A 256 5.40 -21.16 -18.91
CA ASN A 256 4.09 -21.77 -19.13
C ASN A 256 3.44 -21.19 -20.39
N ILE A 257 3.48 -19.86 -20.54
CA ILE A 257 2.95 -19.14 -21.71
C ILE A 257 3.70 -19.58 -22.98
N LEU A 258 5.04 -19.59 -22.92
CA LEU A 258 5.88 -19.93 -24.06
C LEU A 258 5.73 -21.42 -24.46
N SER A 259 5.49 -22.32 -23.50
CA SER A 259 5.30 -23.75 -23.78
C SER A 259 4.10 -24.05 -24.69
N HIS A 260 3.09 -23.18 -24.70
CA HIS A 260 1.92 -23.32 -25.56
C HIS A 260 2.22 -23.01 -27.03
N ILE A 261 3.27 -22.22 -27.32
CA ILE A 261 3.69 -21.88 -28.68
C ILE A 261 4.11 -23.15 -29.44
N ASN A 262 4.74 -24.09 -28.75
CA ASN A 262 5.14 -25.38 -29.33
C ASN A 262 3.95 -26.20 -29.85
N ARG A 263 2.74 -25.95 -29.32
CA ARG A 263 1.50 -26.61 -29.77
C ARG A 263 0.90 -25.97 -31.03
N MET A 264 1.39 -24.81 -31.46
CA MET A 264 0.85 -24.07 -32.61
C MET A 264 1.29 -24.59 -33.98
N LEU A 265 2.19 -25.58 -34.02
CA LEU A 265 2.72 -26.17 -35.26
C LEU A 265 3.23 -25.08 -36.23
N VAL A 266 4.05 -24.16 -35.68
CA VAL A 266 4.75 -23.10 -36.43
C VAL A 266 6.12 -23.61 -36.90
N THR A 267 6.69 -22.97 -37.92
CA THR A 267 8.07 -23.23 -38.33
C THR A 267 9.03 -22.75 -37.24
N GLU A 268 10.26 -23.25 -37.22
CA GLU A 268 11.26 -22.84 -36.20
C GLU A 268 11.50 -21.32 -36.19
N ASP A 269 11.59 -20.69 -37.36
CA ASP A 269 11.71 -19.23 -37.48
C ASP A 269 10.45 -18.50 -37.01
N GLY A 270 9.27 -19.09 -37.28
CA GLY A 270 7.98 -18.57 -36.81
C GLY A 270 7.83 -18.65 -35.30
N GLU A 271 8.31 -19.74 -34.69
CA GLU A 271 8.34 -19.93 -33.24
C GLU A 271 9.21 -18.87 -32.57
N LYS A 272 10.45 -18.67 -33.05
CA LYS A 272 11.37 -17.65 -32.53
C LYS A 272 10.76 -16.24 -32.61
N SER A 273 10.18 -15.88 -33.76
CA SER A 273 9.53 -14.57 -33.94
C SER A 273 8.31 -14.40 -33.02
N PHE A 274 7.51 -15.46 -32.84
CA PHE A 274 6.33 -15.41 -31.98
C PHE A 274 6.72 -15.30 -30.50
N ILE A 275 7.73 -16.04 -30.05
CA ILE A 275 8.29 -15.93 -28.70
C ILE A 275 8.77 -14.50 -28.43
N GLU A 276 9.49 -13.88 -29.37
CA GLU A 276 9.98 -12.50 -29.22
C GLU A 276 8.81 -11.50 -29.09
N LYS A 277 7.80 -11.63 -29.95
CA LYS A 277 6.59 -10.78 -29.93
C LYS A 277 5.82 -10.94 -28.62
N VAL A 278 5.57 -12.18 -28.19
CA VAL A 278 4.87 -12.51 -26.94
C VAL A 278 5.67 -12.03 -25.73
N SER A 279 6.99 -12.21 -25.71
CA SER A 279 7.83 -11.83 -24.57
C SER A 279 7.80 -10.32 -24.26
N ASN A 280 7.63 -9.50 -25.30
CA ASN A 280 7.54 -8.04 -25.19
C ASN A 280 6.10 -7.52 -25.08
N PHE A 281 5.12 -8.40 -24.90
CA PHE A 281 3.73 -8.00 -24.72
C PHE A 281 3.48 -7.44 -23.31
N ASN A 282 2.67 -6.39 -23.23
CA ASN A 282 2.29 -5.76 -21.96
C ASN A 282 1.18 -6.58 -21.30
N VAL A 283 1.41 -6.98 -20.06
CA VAL A 283 0.49 -7.87 -19.32
C VAL A 283 -0.45 -7.10 -18.41
N VAL A 284 -0.06 -5.90 -17.99
CA VAL A 284 -0.86 -5.02 -17.14
C VAL A 284 -0.68 -3.58 -17.60
N TYR A 285 -1.77 -2.88 -17.92
CA TYR A 285 -1.80 -1.44 -18.11
C TYR A 285 -2.22 -0.80 -16.78
N MET A 286 -1.31 -0.07 -16.13
CA MET A 286 -1.54 0.56 -14.82
C MET A 286 -1.93 2.04 -14.92
N ASN A 287 -1.82 2.65 -16.09
CA ASN A 287 -1.96 4.11 -16.25
C ASN A 287 -3.39 4.51 -16.59
N ASP A 288 -4.03 5.24 -15.65
CA ASP A 288 -5.29 5.97 -15.87
C ASP A 288 -5.19 7.03 -17.01
N THR A 289 -3.98 7.37 -17.46
CA THR A 289 -3.68 8.45 -18.43
C THR A 289 -3.54 8.03 -19.89
N GLN A 290 -3.66 6.74 -20.22
CA GLN A 290 -3.53 6.25 -21.60
C GLN A 290 -4.85 5.64 -22.14
N LYS A 291 -5.97 6.33 -21.92
CA LYS A 291 -7.20 6.11 -22.69
C LYS A 291 -7.17 6.85 -24.02
#